data_AF-A0A956ABM1-F1
#
_entry.id   AF-A0A956ABM1-F1
#
_cell.length_a   1.000
_cell.length_b   1.000
_cell.length_c   1.000
_cell.angle_alpha   90.00
_cell.angle_beta   90.00
_cell.angle_gamma   90.00
#
_symmetry.space_group_name_H-M   'P 1'
#
loop_
_entity.id
_entity.type
_entity.pdbx_description
1 polymer ?
#
loop_
_entity_poly.entity_id
_entity_poly.type
_entity_poly.pdbx_seq_one_letter_code
_entity_poly.pdbx_strand_id
1 'polypeptide(L)'
;MAEYGQNVSGLASTVEGVIRPADAGQVQQIVRACRVAGRTLYPISRGGNWGMGSRRPVQHGLVLDLQRMNRIREVDRVHGVAVVEPGVTQQ
;
A
#
# COMPACT_ATOMS: atom_id res chain seq x y z
N MET A 1 -2.04 13.29 -3.58
CA MET A 1 -1.35 13.70 -2.33
C MET A 1 -2.33 14.02 -1.22
N ALA A 2 -3.31 14.91 -1.42
CA ALA A 2 -4.30 15.27 -0.39
C ALA A 2 -5.02 14.05 0.23
N GLU A 3 -5.41 13.06 -0.57
CA GLU A 3 -6.05 11.82 -0.13
C GLU A 3 -5.18 10.95 0.81
N TYR A 4 -3.85 11.06 0.76
CA TYR A 4 -2.92 10.30 1.61
C TYR A 4 -2.70 10.99 2.97
N GLY A 5 -3.08 12.26 3.09
CA GLY A 5 -3.11 12.97 4.36
C GLY A 5 -4.44 12.83 5.11
N GLN A 6 -5.53 12.47 4.45
CA GLN A 6 -6.84 12.43 5.10
C GLN A 6 -6.97 11.23 6.05
N ASN A 7 -7.21 11.51 7.33
CA ASN A 7 -7.62 10.53 8.33
C ASN A 7 -8.46 11.21 9.42
N VAL A 8 -9.01 10.41 10.34
CA VAL A 8 -9.88 10.87 11.43
C VAL A 8 -9.18 10.93 12.80
N SER A 9 -7.90 10.58 12.87
CA SER A 9 -7.17 10.43 14.14
C SER A 9 -6.63 11.75 14.72
N GLY A 10 -6.69 12.86 13.97
CA GLY A 10 -6.04 14.13 14.35
C GLY A 10 -4.50 14.11 14.32
N LEU A 11 -3.89 12.92 14.25
CA LEU A 11 -2.46 12.71 14.11
C LEU A 11 -1.94 13.15 12.74
N ALA A 12 -0.80 13.83 12.75
CA ALA A 12 -0.15 14.36 11.56
C ALA A 12 1.24 13.72 11.34
N SER A 13 1.53 13.41 10.08
CA SER A 13 2.83 12.95 9.58
C SER A 13 3.01 13.39 8.13
N THR A 14 4.24 13.58 7.66
CA THR A 14 4.46 14.04 6.28
C THR A 14 4.49 12.85 5.33
N VAL A 15 3.66 12.89 4.30
CA VAL A 15 3.76 11.99 3.15
C VAL A 15 4.81 12.58 2.20
N GLU A 16 6.02 12.01 2.21
CA GLU A 16 7.15 12.50 1.39
C GLU A 16 6.97 12.18 -0.09
N GLY A 17 6.16 11.17 -0.40
CA GLY A 17 5.88 10.73 -1.76
C GLY A 17 5.03 9.46 -1.77
N VAL A 18 4.47 9.13 -2.94
CA VAL A 18 3.72 7.90 -3.17
C VAL A 18 4.29 7.18 -4.38
N ILE A 19 4.58 5.89 -4.23
CA ILE A 19 5.08 5.03 -5.29
C ILE A 19 4.06 3.92 -5.55
N ARG A 20 3.72 3.69 -6.82
CA ARG A 20 2.69 2.72 -7.24
C ARG A 20 3.27 1.63 -8.14
N PRO A 21 3.84 0.56 -7.58
CA PRO A 21 4.39 -0.54 -8.36
C PRO A 21 3.28 -1.29 -9.11
N ALA A 22 3.62 -1.83 -10.27
CA ALA A 22 2.74 -2.68 -11.08
C ALA A 22 2.87 -4.17 -10.73
N ASP A 23 3.97 -4.59 -10.10
CA ASP A 23 4.29 -5.98 -9.83
C ASP A 23 5.30 -6.14 -8.68
N ALA A 24 5.54 -7.40 -8.29
CA ALA A 24 6.47 -7.76 -7.22
C ALA A 24 7.93 -7.41 -7.54
N GLY A 25 8.34 -7.39 -8.81
CA GLY A 25 9.69 -7.02 -9.21
C GLY A 25 9.96 -5.54 -8.93
N GLN A 26 9.00 -4.67 -9.25
CA GLN A 26 9.07 -3.25 -8.91
C GLN A 26 9.07 -3.03 -7.40
N VAL A 27 8.28 -3.79 -6.62
CA VAL A 27 8.33 -3.73 -5.15
C VAL A 27 9.75 -4.03 -4.64
N GLN A 28 10.39 -5.09 -5.14
CA GLN A 28 11.76 -5.44 -4.75
C GLN A 28 12.76 -4.32 -5.08
N GLN A 29 12.65 -3.72 -6.26
CA GLN A 29 13.51 -2.58 -6.65
C GLN A 29 13.32 -1.38 -5.72
N ILE A 30 12.06 -1.03 -5.40
CA ILE A 30 11.73 0.10 -4.53
C ILE A 30 12.26 -0.13 -3.11
N VAL A 31 12.09 -1.32 -2.55
CA VAL A 31 12.61 -1.66 -1.21
C VAL A 31 14.13 -1.54 -1.17
N ARG A 32 14.84 -2.06 -2.18
CA ARG A 32 16.30 -1.92 -2.29
C ARG A 32 16.73 -0.46 -2.41
N ALA A 33 16.06 0.32 -3.25
CA ALA A 33 16.36 1.74 -3.43
C ALA A 33 16.15 2.54 -2.13
N CYS A 34 15.05 2.31 -1.41
CA CYS A 34 14.77 3.00 -0.15
C CYS A 34 15.74 2.61 0.96
N ARG A 35 16.21 1.35 0.98
CA ARG A 35 17.28 0.91 1.88
C ARG A 35 18.58 1.68 1.63
N VAL A 36 18.99 1.82 0.37
CA VAL A 36 20.20 2.57 0.00
C VAL A 36 20.06 4.06 0.34
N ALA A 37 18.87 4.63 0.12
CA ALA A 37 18.58 6.04 0.37
C ALA A 37 18.24 6.39 1.83
N GLY A 38 18.17 5.41 2.74
CA GLY A 38 17.76 5.63 4.13
C GLY A 38 16.33 6.14 4.28
N ARG A 39 15.42 5.76 3.38
CA ARG A 39 14.02 6.20 3.36
C ARG A 39 13.08 5.15 3.93
N THR A 40 12.15 5.57 4.79
CA THR A 40 11.10 4.71 5.35
C THR A 40 9.97 4.52 4.34
N LEU A 41 9.53 3.28 4.17
CA LEU A 41 8.41 2.90 3.31
C LEU A 41 7.22 2.40 4.13
N TYR A 42 6.02 2.86 3.77
CA TYR A 42 4.76 2.44 4.36
C TYR A 42 3.87 1.78 3.30
N PRO A 43 3.79 0.44 3.26
CA PRO A 43 2.95 -0.26 2.31
C PRO A 43 1.47 -0.15 2.68
N ILE A 44 0.65 0.09 1.66
CA ILE A 44 -0.81 0.00 1.75
C ILE A 44 -1.36 -0.77 0.54
N SER A 45 -2.51 -1.41 0.72
CA SER A 45 -3.33 -1.92 -0.38
C SER A 45 -4.11 -0.78 -1.04
N ARG A 46 -5.40 -0.61 -0.73
CA ARG A 46 -6.22 0.53 -1.18
C ARG A 46 -6.44 1.62 -0.13
N GLY A 47 -5.92 1.43 1.09
CA GLY A 47 -6.03 2.43 2.16
C GLY A 47 -7.41 2.57 2.78
N GLY A 48 -8.19 1.49 2.85
CA GLY A 48 -9.50 1.43 3.54
C GLY A 48 -9.40 1.36 5.07
N ASN A 49 -8.27 1.76 5.66
CA ASN A 49 -8.00 1.64 7.10
C ASN A 49 -8.59 2.82 7.90
N TRP A 50 -9.84 3.19 7.62
CA TRP A 50 -10.51 4.34 8.24
C TRP A 50 -10.61 4.16 9.76
N GLY A 51 -10.38 5.22 10.53
CA GLY A 51 -10.26 5.13 12.00
C GLY A 51 -8.87 4.73 12.49
N MET A 52 -8.03 4.13 11.64
CA MET A 52 -6.71 3.59 11.98
C MET A 52 -5.59 4.19 11.11
N GLY A 53 -5.75 5.47 10.73
CA GLY A 53 -4.75 6.21 9.93
C GLY A 53 -5.03 6.26 8.41
N SER A 54 -6.04 5.55 7.91
CA SER A 54 -6.45 5.56 6.49
C SER A 54 -5.31 5.20 5.53
N ARG A 55 -4.78 6.17 4.79
CA ARG A 55 -3.64 6.06 3.85
C ARG A 55 -2.36 6.69 4.39
N ARG A 56 -2.44 7.32 5.56
CA ARG A 56 -1.36 8.13 6.11
C ARG A 56 -0.34 7.23 6.83
N PRO A 57 0.97 7.41 6.57
CA PRO A 57 2.00 6.73 7.33
C PRO A 57 2.01 7.16 8.80
N VAL A 58 2.42 6.28 9.72
CA VAL A 58 2.48 6.63 11.15
C VAL A 58 3.58 7.64 11.47
N GLN A 59 4.64 7.71 10.67
CA GLN A 59 5.70 8.73 10.75
C GLN A 59 5.98 9.31 9.36
N HIS A 60 6.88 10.28 9.26
CA HIS A 60 7.30 10.84 7.98
C HIS A 60 7.89 9.74 7.09
N GLY A 61 7.49 9.70 5.82
CA GLY A 61 8.05 8.73 4.88
C GLY A 61 7.29 8.59 3.57
N LEU A 62 7.70 7.62 2.78
CA LEU A 62 7.15 7.29 1.48
C LEU A 62 6.02 6.26 1.63
N VAL A 63 4.92 6.46 0.90
CA VAL A 63 3.84 5.47 0.83
C VAL A 63 4.07 4.56 -0.39
N LEU A 64 4.04 3.25 -0.16
CA LEU A 64 4.05 2.24 -1.21
C LEU A 64 2.61 1.76 -1.44
N ASP A 65 1.97 2.28 -2.47
CA ASP A 65 0.56 2.02 -2.75
C ASP A 65 0.41 0.91 -3.80
N LEU A 66 -0.02 -0.26 -3.31
CA LEU A 66 -0.11 -1.51 -4.05
C LEU A 66 -1.42 -1.66 -4.83
N GLN A 67 -2.26 -0.63 -4.92
CA GLN A 67 -3.57 -0.73 -5.58
C GLN A 67 -3.54 -1.20 -7.04
N ARG A 68 -2.41 -1.01 -7.75
CA ARG A 68 -2.22 -1.46 -9.14
C ARG A 68 -2.01 -2.98 -9.26
N MET A 69 -1.62 -3.65 -8.18
CA MET A 69 -1.53 -5.11 -8.11
C MET A 69 -2.90 -5.64 -7.70
N ASN A 70 -3.84 -5.72 -8.64
CA ASN A 70 -5.26 -6.00 -8.38
C ASN A 70 -5.80 -7.26 -9.09
N ARG A 71 -4.95 -8.25 -9.38
CA ARG A 71 -5.37 -9.50 -10.02
C ARG A 71 -5.80 -10.55 -9.01
N ILE A 72 -6.88 -11.26 -9.33
CA ILE A 72 -7.20 -12.56 -8.73
C ILE A 72 -6.35 -13.60 -9.49
N ARG A 73 -5.41 -14.24 -8.80
CA ARG A 73 -4.44 -15.17 -9.40
C ARG A 73 -5.03 -16.57 -9.54
N GLU A 74 -5.79 -17.01 -8.54
CA GLU A 74 -6.41 -18.33 -8.49
C GLU A 74 -7.69 -18.29 -7.67
N VAL A 75 -8.67 -19.11 -8.06
CA VAL A 75 -9.89 -19.39 -7.28
C VAL A 75 -10.12 -20.89 -7.30
N ASP A 76 -9.83 -21.54 -6.18
CA ASP A 76 -10.13 -22.94 -5.95
C ASP A 76 -11.49 -23.06 -5.27
N ARG A 77 -12.50 -23.45 -6.06
CA ARG A 77 -13.88 -23.62 -5.57
C ARG A 77 -14.09 -24.94 -4.82
N VAL A 78 -13.22 -25.94 -5.02
CA VAL A 78 -13.32 -27.22 -4.33
C VAL A 78 -12.86 -27.07 -2.89
N HIS A 79 -11.76 -26.34 -2.69
CA HIS A 79 -11.19 -26.10 -1.35
C HIS A 79 -11.64 -24.78 -0.71
N GLY A 80 -12.31 -23.89 -1.45
CA GLY A 80 -12.83 -22.61 -0.92
C GLY A 80 -11.74 -21.57 -0.68
N VAL A 81 -10.69 -21.54 -1.51
CA VAL A 81 -9.53 -20.66 -1.37
C VAL A 81 -9.36 -19.78 -2.60
N ALA A 82 -8.89 -18.55 -2.39
CA ALA A 82 -8.48 -17.67 -3.48
C ALA A 82 -7.09 -17.08 -3.21
N VAL A 83 -6.28 -16.95 -4.26
CA VAL A 83 -5.01 -16.26 -4.23
C VAL A 83 -5.19 -14.92 -4.92
N VAL A 84 -4.98 -13.81 -4.20
CA VAL A 84 -5.24 -12.45 -4.68
C VAL A 84 -4.03 -11.55 -4.48
N GLU A 85 -3.87 -10.58 -5.37
CA GLU A 85 -2.95 -9.47 -5.17
C GLU A 85 -3.53 -8.42 -4.20
N PRO A 86 -2.68 -7.59 -3.56
CA PRO A 86 -3.09 -6.69 -2.47
C PRO A 86 -4.18 -5.67 -2.85
N GLY A 87 -4.24 -5.27 -4.11
CA GLY A 87 -5.16 -4.28 -4.66
C GLY A 87 -6.53 -4.83 -5.07
N VAL A 88 -6.82 -6.12 -4.90
CA VAL A 88 -8.16 -6.69 -5.14
C VAL A 88 -9.19 -6.10 -4.16
N THR A 89 -10.45 -5.94 -4.60
CA THR A 89 -11.56 -5.41 -3.79
C THR A 89 -12.75 -6.35 -3.74
N GLN A 90 -13.64 -6.08 -2.78
CA GLN A 90 -14.94 -6.76 -2.60
C GLN A 90 -16.12 -5.97 -3.19
N GLN A 91 -15.85 -4.82 -3.83
CA GLN A 91 -16.84 -3.97 -4.49
C GLN A 91 -17.01 -4.36 -5.96
#